data_AF-A0A852VGH5-F1
#
_entry.id   AF-A0A852VGH5-F1
#
_cell.length_a   1.000
_cell.length_b   1.000
_cell.length_c   1.000
_cell.angle_alpha   90.00
_cell.angle_beta   90.00
_cell.angle_gamma   90.00
#
_symmetry.space_group_name_H-M   'P 1'
#
loop_
_entity.id
_entity.type
_entity.pdbx_description
1 polymer ?
#
loop_
_entity_poly.entity_id
_entity_poly.type
_entity_poly.pdbx_seq_one_letter_code
_entity_poly.pdbx_strand_id
1 'polypeptide(L)'
;MAIGIRELMFVFEDLCTVPAESIREFVSSADKKVLAMALKGGKDNVKAHLLKAMSSRAVDMLKEDMEVMGPVRMRDVNAAQQELLALARQLESEGRMILKMEVDDDLAV
;
A
#
# COMPACT_ATOMS: atom_id res chain seq x y z
N MET A 1 9.17 -3.33 28.06
CA MET A 1 9.08 -3.91 26.71
C MET A 1 7.61 -4.07 26.37
N ALA A 2 7.09 -3.19 25.50
CA ALA A 2 5.79 -3.33 24.87
C ALA A 2 5.94 -2.92 23.40
N ILE A 3 6.76 -3.68 22.66
CA ILE A 3 6.72 -3.69 21.20
C ILE A 3 5.46 -4.48 20.87
N GLY A 4 4.27 -3.87 20.87
CA GLY A 4 3.07 -4.70 20.87
C GLY A 4 1.75 -4.12 20.38
N ILE A 5 1.57 -2.81 20.20
CA ILE A 5 0.24 -2.30 19.80
C ILE A 5 0.30 -1.20 18.71
N ARG A 6 1.35 -0.37 18.65
CA ARG A 6 1.41 0.72 17.65
C ARG A 6 1.63 0.25 16.21
N GLU A 7 2.36 -0.85 16.00
CA GLU A 7 2.60 -1.40 14.65
C GLU A 7 1.33 -1.99 14.00
N LEU A 8 0.26 -2.18 14.77
CA LEU A 8 -1.00 -2.76 14.30
C LEU A 8 -1.96 -1.74 13.68
N MET A 9 -1.63 -0.44 13.65
CA MET A 9 -2.57 0.60 13.24
C MET A 9 -2.47 1.05 11.79
N PHE A 10 -1.46 0.59 11.01
CA PHE A 10 -1.35 0.93 9.59
C PHE A 10 -1.83 -0.23 8.71
N VAL A 11 -3.03 -0.09 8.16
CA VAL A 11 -3.63 -1.04 7.22
C VAL A 11 -3.46 -0.57 5.78
N PHE A 12 -3.70 -1.46 4.81
CA PHE A 12 -3.55 -1.15 3.38
C PHE A 12 -4.40 0.05 2.94
N GLU A 13 -5.53 0.27 3.60
CA GLU A 13 -6.44 1.38 3.32
C GLU A 13 -5.85 2.75 3.71
N ASP A 14 -4.96 2.78 4.70
CA ASP A 14 -4.34 4.02 5.20
C ASP A 14 -3.33 4.60 4.20
N LEU A 15 -2.96 3.86 3.15
CA LEU A 15 -2.19 4.38 2.02
C LEU A 15 -2.86 5.60 1.36
N CYS A 16 -4.18 5.78 1.51
CA CYS A 16 -4.88 6.99 1.06
C CYS A 16 -4.40 8.27 1.76
N THR A 17 -3.90 8.16 2.99
CA THR A 17 -3.44 9.29 3.80
C THR A 17 -2.00 9.70 3.47
N VAL A 18 -1.27 8.83 2.76
CA VAL A 18 0.14 9.02 2.44
C VAL A 18 0.32 10.05 1.31
N PRO A 19 1.31 10.97 1.42
CA PRO A 19 1.63 11.94 0.39
C PRO A 19 1.92 11.31 -0.98
N ALA A 20 1.55 12.01 -2.06
CA ALA A 20 1.70 11.50 -3.42
C ALA A 20 3.16 11.18 -3.81
N GLU A 21 4.16 11.91 -3.30
CA GLU A 21 5.57 11.57 -3.50
C GLU A 21 5.97 10.24 -2.85
N SER A 22 5.50 9.98 -1.64
CA SER A 22 5.74 8.75 -0.89
C SER A 22 5.05 7.56 -1.56
N ILE A 23 3.82 7.75 -2.07
CA ILE A 23 3.15 6.71 -2.87
C ILE A 23 3.89 6.44 -4.17
N ARG A 24 4.44 7.46 -4.85
CA ARG A 24 5.25 7.26 -6.06
C ARG A 24 6.47 6.39 -5.81
N GLU A 25 7.16 6.63 -4.71
CA GLU A 25 8.31 5.83 -4.30
C GLU A 25 7.90 4.37 -4.00
N PHE A 26 6.80 4.23 -3.27
CA PHE A 26 6.22 2.94 -2.91
C PHE A 26 5.82 2.10 -4.13
N VAL A 27 5.00 2.65 -5.05
CA VAL A 27 4.57 1.91 -6.26
C VAL A 27 5.74 1.62 -7.19
N SER A 28 6.79 2.44 -7.18
CA SER A 28 8.00 2.21 -7.98
C SER A 28 8.85 1.08 -7.42
N SER A 29 8.94 0.96 -6.10
CA SER A 29 9.70 -0.08 -5.39
C SER A 29 8.96 -1.41 -5.27
N ALA A 30 7.63 -1.41 -5.39
CA ALA A 30 6.82 -2.63 -5.27
C ALA A 30 7.00 -3.61 -6.44
N ASP A 31 7.03 -4.90 -6.10
CA ASP A 31 6.88 -5.98 -7.08
C ASP A 31 5.52 -5.85 -7.78
N LYS A 32 5.52 -5.92 -9.11
CA LYS A 32 4.32 -5.64 -9.91
C LYS A 32 3.25 -6.71 -9.77
N LYS A 33 3.64 -7.98 -9.59
CA LYS A 33 2.68 -9.07 -9.39
C LYS A 33 2.04 -8.98 -8.01
N VAL A 34 2.83 -8.65 -6.99
CA VAL A 34 2.31 -8.43 -5.63
C VAL A 34 1.36 -7.23 -5.62
N LEU A 35 1.73 -6.13 -6.27
CA LEU A 35 0.87 -4.94 -6.40
C LEU A 35 -0.45 -5.29 -7.12
N ALA A 36 -0.39 -5.99 -8.25
CA ALA A 36 -1.59 -6.43 -8.97
C ALA A 36 -2.49 -7.32 -8.10
N MET A 37 -1.93 -8.31 -7.39
CA MET A 37 -2.66 -9.20 -6.49
C MET A 37 -3.36 -8.42 -5.36
N ALA A 38 -2.65 -7.49 -4.71
CA ALA A 38 -3.19 -6.68 -3.64
C ALA A 38 -4.35 -5.78 -4.10
N LEU A 39 -4.23 -5.18 -5.29
CA LEU A 39 -5.25 -4.30 -5.86
C LEU A 39 -6.50 -5.04 -6.35
N LYS A 40 -6.47 -6.38 -6.53
CA LYS A 40 -7.68 -7.13 -6.88
C LYS A 40 -8.75 -7.06 -5.79
N GLY A 41 -8.36 -7.04 -4.51
CA GLY A 41 -9.29 -6.95 -3.39
C GLY A 41 -9.22 -5.66 -2.55
N GLY A 42 -8.42 -4.67 -2.95
CA GLY A 42 -8.45 -3.34 -2.32
C GLY A 42 -9.76 -2.59 -2.61
N LYS A 43 -10.06 -1.53 -1.83
CA LYS A 43 -11.18 -0.63 -2.14
C LYS A 43 -10.84 0.34 -3.26
N ASP A 44 -11.87 0.84 -3.96
CA ASP A 44 -11.70 1.67 -5.16
C ASP A 44 -10.94 2.98 -4.90
N ASN A 45 -11.10 3.58 -3.71
CA ASN A 45 -10.36 4.76 -3.29
C ASN A 45 -8.84 4.50 -3.23
N VAL A 46 -8.41 3.42 -2.60
CA VAL A 46 -6.99 3.05 -2.46
C VAL A 46 -6.40 2.71 -3.83
N LYS A 47 -7.14 1.96 -4.66
CA LYS A 47 -6.72 1.65 -6.03
C LYS A 47 -6.52 2.93 -6.84
N ALA A 48 -7.49 3.84 -6.83
CA ALA A 48 -7.42 5.09 -7.57
C ALA A 48 -6.23 5.94 -7.11
N HIS A 49 -5.98 6.01 -5.80
CA HIS A 49 -4.84 6.74 -5.24
C HIS A 49 -3.49 6.17 -5.70
N LEU A 50 -3.32 4.85 -5.63
CA LEU A 50 -2.10 4.16 -6.09
C LEU A 50 -1.88 4.30 -7.59
N LEU A 51 -2.93 4.12 -8.40
CA LEU A 51 -2.85 4.26 -9.86
C LEU A 51 -2.53 5.70 -10.28
N LYS A 52 -3.03 6.72 -9.57
CA LYS A 52 -2.75 8.13 -9.84
C LYS A 52 -1.27 8.49 -9.64
N ALA A 53 -0.55 7.72 -8.82
CA ALA A 53 0.89 7.88 -8.64
C ALA A 53 1.73 7.22 -9.74
N MET A 54 1.12 6.45 -10.64
CA MET A 54 1.83 5.72 -11.69
C MET A 54 1.78 6.48 -13.03
N SER A 55 2.71 6.16 -13.93
CA SER A 55 2.60 6.61 -15.32
C SER A 55 1.45 5.88 -16.03
N SER A 56 0.89 6.47 -17.08
CA SER A 56 -0.21 5.85 -17.87
C SER A 56 0.15 4.45 -18.34
N ARG A 57 1.35 4.26 -18.91
CA ARG A 57 1.85 2.94 -19.33
C ARG A 57 1.90 1.92 -18.18
N ALA A 58 2.34 2.33 -16.99
CA ALA A 58 2.42 1.44 -15.85
C ALA A 58 1.02 1.06 -15.32
N VAL A 59 0.07 1.99 -15.38
CA VAL A 59 -1.35 1.71 -15.07
C VAL A 59 -1.92 0.69 -16.03
N ASP A 60 -1.67 0.84 -17.34
CA ASP A 60 -2.20 -0.07 -18.36
C ASP A 60 -1.65 -1.49 -18.18
N MET A 61 -0.32 -1.62 -17.99
CA MET A 61 0.31 -2.92 -17.72
C MET A 61 -0.23 -3.58 -16.44
N LEU A 62 -0.44 -2.80 -15.37
CA LEU A 62 -0.96 -3.35 -14.12
C LEU A 62 -2.41 -3.83 -14.27
N LYS A 63 -3.22 -3.12 -15.05
CA LYS A 63 -4.60 -3.53 -15.35
C LYS A 63 -4.63 -4.83 -16.17
N GLU A 64 -3.75 -4.95 -17.17
CA GLU A 64 -3.58 -6.19 -17.93
C GLU A 64 -3.17 -7.34 -17.02
N ASP A 65 -2.18 -7.15 -16.15
CA ASP A 65 -1.77 -8.18 -15.17
C ASP A 65 -2.95 -8.61 -14.27
N MET A 66 -3.75 -7.66 -13.79
CA MET A 66 -4.94 -7.93 -12.98
C MET A 66 -6.03 -8.69 -13.75
N GLU A 67 -6.16 -8.48 -15.05
CA GLU A 67 -7.07 -9.20 -15.93
C GLU A 67 -6.59 -10.64 -16.15
N VAL A 68 -5.30 -10.81 -16.49
CA VAL A 68 -4.67 -12.13 -16.69
C VAL A 68 -4.76 -13.00 -15.44
N MET A 69 -4.65 -12.42 -14.24
CA MET A 69 -4.81 -13.16 -12.98
C MET A 69 -6.21 -13.78 -12.80
N GLY A 70 -7.25 -13.26 -13.46
CA GLY A 70 -8.61 -13.77 -13.31
C GLY A 70 -9.14 -13.66 -11.86
N PRO A 71 -10.07 -14.54 -11.43
CA PRO A 71 -10.55 -14.57 -10.06
C PRO A 71 -9.45 -15.00 -9.08
N VAL A 72 -9.27 -14.26 -7.98
CA VAL A 72 -8.23 -14.53 -6.97
C VAL A 72 -8.86 -14.86 -5.62
N ARG A 73 -8.13 -15.59 -4.76
CA ARG A 73 -8.60 -15.92 -3.41
C ARG A 73 -8.28 -14.79 -2.46
N MET A 74 -9.21 -14.48 -1.54
CA MET A 74 -9.04 -13.42 -0.54
C MET A 74 -7.78 -13.61 0.31
N ARG A 75 -7.39 -14.86 0.58
CA ARG A 75 -6.14 -15.16 1.32
C ARG A 75 -4.90 -14.62 0.61
N ASP A 76 -4.85 -14.76 -0.71
CA ASP A 76 -3.68 -14.38 -1.50
C ASP A 76 -3.62 -12.85 -1.65
N VAL A 77 -4.78 -12.19 -1.76
CA VAL A 77 -4.90 -10.73 -1.67
C VAL A 77 -4.37 -10.21 -0.33
N ASN A 78 -4.82 -10.80 0.79
CA ASN A 78 -4.39 -10.37 2.12
C ASN A 78 -2.88 -10.55 2.32
N ALA A 79 -2.31 -11.66 1.83
CA ALA A 79 -0.87 -11.88 1.88
C ALA A 79 -0.11 -10.80 1.09
N ALA A 80 -0.55 -10.49 -0.14
CA ALA A 80 0.05 -9.46 -0.95
C ALA A 80 -0.05 -8.06 -0.31
N GLN A 81 -1.19 -7.74 0.32
CA GLN A 81 -1.34 -6.48 1.06
C GLN A 81 -0.38 -6.39 2.25
N GLN A 82 -0.18 -7.48 2.99
CA GLN A 82 0.78 -7.50 4.11
C GLN A 82 2.23 -7.35 3.65
N GLU A 83 2.59 -7.99 2.54
CA GLU A 83 3.92 -7.84 1.94
C GLU A 83 4.18 -6.39 1.52
N LEU A 84 3.19 -5.75 0.90
CA LEU A 84 3.25 -4.33 0.55
C LEU A 84 3.33 -3.41 1.76
N LEU A 85 2.63 -3.71 2.85
CA LEU A 85 2.74 -2.94 4.10
C LEU A 85 4.12 -3.10 4.74
N ALA A 86 4.74 -4.28 4.63
CA ALA A 86 6.12 -4.49 5.06
C ALA A 86 7.09 -3.65 4.22
N LEU A 87 6.91 -3.60 2.90
CA LEU A 87 7.69 -2.73 2.01
C LEU A 87 7.52 -1.25 2.39
N ALA A 88 6.29 -0.78 2.63
CA ALA A 88 6.03 0.60 3.00
C ALA A 88 6.77 1.00 4.29
N ARG A 89 6.74 0.14 5.32
CA ARG A 89 7.50 0.32 6.56
C ARG A 89 9.01 0.29 6.35
N GLN A 90 9.49 -0.58 5.45
CA GLN A 90 10.91 -0.60 5.10
C GLN A 90 11.33 0.73 4.46
N LEU A 91 10.61 1.21 3.46
CA LEU A 91 10.89 2.49 2.80
C LEU A 91 10.82 3.68 3.77
N GLU A 92 9.91 3.64 4.74
CA GLU A 92 9.85 4.62 5.82
C GLU A 92 11.10 4.57 6.71
N SER A 93 11.53 3.38 7.13
CA SER A 93 12.75 3.21 7.93
C SER A 93 14.02 3.66 7.19
N GLU A 94 14.01 3.60 5.86
CA GLU A 94 15.05 4.10 4.96
C GLU A 94 14.97 5.62 4.73
N GLY A 95 13.92 6.30 5.24
CA GLY A 95 13.67 7.72 5.01
C GLY A 95 13.25 8.07 3.58
N ARG A 96 12.84 7.06 2.78
CA ARG A 96 12.40 7.22 1.39
C ARG A 96 10.90 7.48 1.26
N MET A 97 10.15 7.17 2.31
CA MET A 97 8.70 7.32 2.38
C MET A 97 8.31 7.91 3.73
N ILE A 98 7.23 8.67 3.78
CA ILE A 98 6.61 9.12 5.03
C ILE A 98 5.24 8.45 5.11
N LEU A 99 5.03 7.59 6.11
CA LEU A 99 3.69 7.12 6.44
C LEU A 99 3.05 8.17 7.36
N LYS A 100 1.89 8.71 6.97
CA LYS A 100 1.12 9.51 7.90
C LYS A 100 0.39 8.56 8.83
N MET A 101 0.89 8.41 10.05
CA MET A 101 -0.01 8.15 11.17
C MET A 101 -0.41 9.51 11.70
N GLU A 102 -1.71 9.83 11.69
CA GLU A 102 -2.20 10.80 12.66
C GLU A 102 -1.86 10.21 14.02
N VAL A 103 -0.91 10.84 14.70
CA VAL A 103 -0.71 10.62 16.12
C VAL A 103 -2.05 10.98 16.73
N ASP A 104 -2.77 9.98 17.26
CA ASP A 104 -3.91 10.21 18.14
C ASP A 104 -3.49 11.32 19.10
N ASP A 105 -4.16 12.46 18.99
CA ASP A 105 -3.99 13.66 19.82
C ASP A 105 -4.56 13.38 21.22
N ASP A 106 -4.09 12.32 21.87
CA ASP A 106 -4.69 11.74 23.08
C ASP A 106 -3.63 11.48 24.18
N LEU A 107 -2.69 12.43 24.31
CA LEU A 107 -1.83 12.60 25.50
C LEU A 107 -1.70 14.07 25.92
N ALA A 108 -2.77 14.85 25.74
CA ALA A 108 -2.80 16.24 26.19
C ALA A 108 -4.14 16.65 26.83
N VAL A 109 -4.63 15.89 27.83
CA VAL A 109 -5.34 16.44 29.01
C VAL A 109 -5.06 15.57 30.24
#